data_AF-A0A6I3LGF7-F1
#
_entry.id   AF-A0A6I3LGF7-F1
#
_cell.length_a   1.000
_cell.length_b   1.000
_cell.length_c   1.000
_cell.angle_alpha   90.00
_cell.angle_beta   90.00
_cell.angle_gamma   90.00
#
_symmetry.space_group_name_H-M   'P 1'
#
loop_
_entity.id
_entity.type
_entity.pdbx_description
1 polymer ?
#
loop_
_entity_poly.entity_id
_entity_poly.type
_entity_poly.pdbx_seq_one_letter_code
_entity_poly.pdbx_strand_id
1 'polypeptide(L)'
;TQAEDKTGISFSVKTEDADQTVAELEEYKDALEFEKIETESKLAKVSIVGSGMVSNPGVAAEMFAVLAQKNILIKMVSTSEIKVSTVVSEND
;
A
#
# COMPACT_ATOMS: atom_id res chain seq x y z
N THR A 1 -17.88 -10.96 -20.29
CA THR A 1 -17.84 -11.48 -18.92
C THR A 1 -17.94 -10.27 -18.01
N GLN A 2 -19.07 -10.09 -17.30
CA GLN A 2 -19.29 -8.92 -16.45
C GLN A 2 -18.21 -8.88 -15.37
N ALA A 3 -17.36 -7.85 -15.39
CA ALA A 3 -16.56 -7.51 -14.23
C ALA A 3 -17.52 -6.81 -13.26
N GLU A 4 -17.90 -7.51 -12.19
CA GLU A 4 -18.65 -6.92 -11.08
C GLU A 4 -17.86 -5.73 -10.50
N ASP A 5 -18.57 -4.70 -10.02
CA ASP A 5 -18.07 -3.46 -9.37
C ASP A 5 -17.34 -3.74 -8.02
N LYS A 6 -16.40 -4.68 -8.00
CA LYS A 6 -15.64 -5.05 -6.82
C LYS A 6 -14.34 -4.25 -6.76
N THR A 7 -14.20 -3.44 -5.72
CA THR A 7 -12.97 -2.70 -5.40
C THR A 7 -12.29 -3.33 -4.20
N GLY A 8 -10.96 -3.49 -4.28
CA GLY A 8 -10.14 -3.87 -3.13
C GLY A 8 -9.79 -2.65 -2.28
N ILE A 9 -9.96 -2.76 -0.97
CA ILE A 9 -9.44 -1.79 -0.01
C ILE A 9 -8.23 -2.43 0.66
N SER A 10 -7.14 -1.68 0.73
CA SER A 10 -5.94 -2.09 1.44
C SER A 10 -5.50 -0.98 2.38
N PHE A 11 -5.11 -1.37 3.58
CA PHE A 11 -4.61 -0.47 4.61
C PHE A 11 -3.52 -1.18 5.41
N SER A 12 -2.73 -0.39 6.13
CA SER A 12 -1.64 -0.89 6.95
C SER A 12 -1.96 -0.69 8.43
N VAL A 13 -1.72 -1.71 9.24
CA VAL A 13 -1.70 -1.65 10.71
C VAL A 13 -0.31 -2.03 11.20
N LYS A 14 -0.03 -1.86 12.50
CA LYS A 14 1.19 -2.43 13.05
C LYS A 14 1.10 -3.96 13.02
N THR A 15 2.24 -4.63 12.93
CA THR A 15 2.31 -6.09 12.89
C THR A 15 1.65 -6.74 14.11
N GLU A 16 1.81 -6.13 15.30
CA GLU A 16 1.20 -6.60 16.55
C GLU A 16 -0.34 -6.52 16.56
N ASP A 17 -0.93 -5.65 15.73
CA ASP A 17 -2.38 -5.41 15.67
C ASP A 17 -3.06 -6.25 14.56
N ALA A 18 -2.30 -6.98 13.73
CA ALA A 18 -2.82 -7.62 12.52
C ALA A 18 -3.90 -8.67 12.81
N ASP A 19 -3.65 -9.58 13.75
CA ASP A 19 -4.59 -10.66 14.08
C ASP A 19 -5.88 -10.11 14.70
N GLN A 20 -5.76 -9.11 15.59
CA GLN A 20 -6.92 -8.43 16.18
C GLN A 20 -7.74 -7.71 15.10
N THR A 21 -7.08 -7.00 14.18
CA THR A 21 -7.74 -6.28 13.09
C THR A 21 -8.55 -7.24 12.21
N VAL A 22 -8.01 -8.41 11.87
CA VAL A 22 -8.73 -9.44 11.10
C VAL A 22 -9.94 -9.94 11.87
N ALA A 23 -9.78 -10.23 13.16
CA ALA A 23 -10.87 -10.70 14.01
C ALA A 23 -12.02 -9.67 14.05
N GLU A 24 -11.70 -8.39 14.26
CA GLU A 24 -12.69 -7.31 14.25
C GLU A 24 -13.37 -7.19 12.89
N LEU A 25 -12.64 -7.20 11.77
CA LEU A 25 -13.25 -7.11 10.44
C LEU A 25 -14.20 -8.28 10.12
N GLU A 26 -13.86 -9.50 10.55
CA GLU A 26 -14.73 -10.67 10.36
C GLU A 26 -16.05 -10.54 11.15
N GLU A 27 -16.06 -9.87 12.31
CA GLU A 27 -17.32 -9.57 13.04
C GLU A 27 -18.25 -8.64 12.24
N TYR A 28 -17.68 -7.80 11.36
CA TYR A 28 -18.44 -6.87 10.51
C TYR A 28 -18.66 -7.39 9.08
N LYS A 29 -18.40 -8.67 8.80
CA LYS A 29 -18.51 -9.25 7.45
C LYS A 29 -19.88 -9.02 6.80
N ASP A 30 -20.95 -9.26 7.54
CA ASP A 30 -22.33 -9.08 7.03
C ASP A 30 -22.67 -7.61 6.78
N ALA A 31 -22.08 -6.69 7.55
CA ALA A 31 -22.33 -5.25 7.42
C ALA A 31 -21.50 -4.60 6.30
N LEU A 32 -20.29 -5.10 6.06
CA LEU A 32 -19.34 -4.58 5.06
C LEU A 32 -19.41 -5.31 3.72
N GLU A 33 -20.04 -6.50 3.68
CA GLU A 33 -20.28 -7.31 2.48
C GLU A 33 -19.00 -7.59 1.67
N PHE A 34 -17.87 -7.84 2.34
CA PHE A 34 -16.60 -8.17 1.67
C PHE A 34 -16.46 -9.67 1.36
N GLU A 35 -15.76 -9.99 0.27
CA GLU A 35 -15.57 -11.37 -0.18
C GLU A 35 -14.47 -12.10 0.61
N LYS A 36 -13.33 -11.43 0.85
CA LYS A 36 -12.18 -11.99 1.55
C LYS A 36 -11.35 -10.90 2.23
N ILE A 37 -10.62 -11.30 3.26
CA ILE A 37 -9.54 -10.53 3.87
C ILE A 37 -8.22 -11.21 3.52
N GLU A 38 -7.24 -10.43 3.09
CA GLU A 38 -5.86 -10.87 2.87
C GLU A 38 -4.93 -10.04 3.75
N THR A 39 -4.01 -10.71 4.46
CA THR A 39 -2.99 -10.05 5.26
C THR A 39 -1.60 -10.38 4.72
N GLU A 40 -0.70 -9.41 4.81
CA GLU A 40 0.70 -9.59 4.46
C GLU A 40 1.57 -8.91 5.52
N SER A 41 2.65 -9.59 5.91
CA SER A 41 3.62 -9.13 6.91
C SER A 41 5.03 -9.07 6.31
N LYS A 42 6.02 -8.60 7.08
CA LYS A 42 7.41 -8.41 6.64
C LYS A 42 7.52 -7.42 5.48
N LEU A 43 6.85 -6.28 5.65
CA LEU A 43 6.78 -5.20 4.69
C LEU A 43 7.42 -3.93 5.27
N ALA A 44 8.10 -3.17 4.42
CA ALA A 44 8.62 -1.86 4.75
C ALA A 44 7.89 -0.76 3.99
N LYS A 45 7.66 0.39 4.64
CA LYS A 45 7.11 1.59 4.02
C LYS A 45 8.22 2.62 3.80
N VAL A 46 8.63 2.79 2.56
CA VAL A 46 9.64 3.77 2.16
C VAL A 46 8.93 5.00 1.60
N SER A 47 9.34 6.20 2.00
CA SER A 47 8.72 7.43 1.51
C SER A 47 9.74 8.48 1.13
N ILE A 48 9.50 9.15 0.01
CA ILE A 48 10.14 10.42 -0.31
C ILE A 48 9.19 11.56 0.10
N VAL A 49 9.73 12.62 0.68
CA VAL A 49 8.97 13.78 1.14
C VAL A 49 9.69 15.05 0.71
N GLY A 50 8.97 15.97 0.07
CA GLY A 50 9.51 17.27 -0.31
C GLY A 50 8.47 18.18 -0.94
N SER A 51 8.47 19.45 -0.55
CA SER A 51 7.59 20.48 -1.14
C SER A 51 7.84 20.69 -2.63
N GLY A 52 9.06 20.41 -3.10
CA GLY A 52 9.44 20.46 -4.51
C GLY A 52 8.73 19.42 -5.38
N MET A 53 8.05 18.41 -4.82
CA MET A 53 7.36 17.39 -5.61
C MET A 53 6.21 17.95 -6.45
N VAL A 54 5.53 18.99 -5.96
CA VAL A 54 4.43 19.66 -6.69
C VAL A 54 4.95 20.42 -7.91
N SER A 55 6.11 21.07 -7.75
CA SER A 55 6.68 21.96 -8.77
C SER A 55 7.69 21.29 -9.70
N ASN A 56 8.15 20.08 -9.35
CA ASN A 56 9.10 19.31 -10.13
C ASN A 56 8.47 17.97 -10.56
N PRO A 57 7.83 17.93 -11.74
CA PRO A 57 7.35 16.68 -12.32
C PRO A 57 8.49 15.68 -12.47
N GLY A 58 8.19 14.39 -12.30
CA GLY A 58 9.14 13.30 -12.51
C GLY A 58 9.83 12.77 -11.25
N VAL A 59 9.72 13.45 -10.09
CA VAL A 59 10.32 12.97 -8.83
C VAL A 59 9.82 11.58 -8.43
N ALA A 60 8.51 11.32 -8.57
CA ALA A 60 7.95 9.99 -8.33
C ALA A 60 8.46 8.95 -9.35
N ALA A 61 8.61 9.35 -10.62
CA ALA A 61 9.12 8.47 -11.66
C ALA A 61 10.57 8.07 -11.42
N GLU A 62 11.41 9.00 -10.93
CA GLU A 62 12.79 8.73 -10.54
C GLU A 62 12.86 7.72 -9.39
N MET A 63 12.02 7.88 -8.35
CA MET A 63 11.89 6.90 -7.27
C MET A 63 11.57 5.50 -7.80
N PHE A 64 10.56 5.37 -8.66
CA PHE A 64 10.16 4.07 -9.20
C PHE A 64 11.23 3.48 -10.12
N ALA A 65 11.94 4.30 -10.90
CA ALA A 65 13.04 3.86 -11.75
C ALA A 65 14.20 3.28 -10.91
N VAL A 66 14.56 3.94 -9.80
CA VAL A 66 15.61 3.45 -8.90
C VAL A 66 15.22 2.12 -8.24
N LEU A 67 13.98 2.01 -7.75
CA LEU A 67 13.48 0.75 -7.16
C LEU A 67 13.49 -0.38 -8.20
N ALA A 68 13.04 -0.11 -9.42
CA ALA A 68 13.06 -1.09 -10.52
C ALA A 68 14.49 -1.53 -10.88
N GLN A 69 15.46 -0.60 -10.95
CA GLN A 69 16.87 -0.92 -11.21
C GLN A 69 17.49 -1.82 -10.12
N LYS A 70 16.95 -1.78 -8.91
CA LYS A 70 17.36 -2.64 -7.79
C LYS A 70 16.56 -3.95 -7.71
N ASN A 71 15.65 -4.20 -8.65
CA ASN A 71 14.72 -5.33 -8.63
C ASN A 71 13.82 -5.38 -7.39
N ILE A 72 13.46 -4.21 -6.84
CA ILE A 72 12.57 -4.10 -5.69
C ILE A 72 11.12 -4.02 -6.19
N LEU A 73 10.29 -4.98 -5.80
CA LEU A 73 8.89 -5.03 -6.20
C LEU A 73 8.03 -4.10 -5.33
N ILE A 74 7.38 -3.13 -5.97
CA ILE A 74 6.43 -2.25 -5.31
C ILE A 74 5.08 -2.97 -5.18
N LYS A 75 4.60 -3.14 -3.95
CA LYS A 75 3.31 -3.78 -3.64
C LYS A 75 2.16 -2.78 -3.54
N MET A 76 2.44 -1.60 -3.01
CA MET A 76 1.44 -0.54 -2.84
C MET A 76 2.09 0.83 -3.02
N VAL A 77 1.33 1.76 -3.59
CA VAL A 77 1.71 3.17 -3.71
C VAL A 77 0.63 4.03 -3.05
N SER A 78 1.05 5.00 -2.25
CA SER A 78 0.17 6.03 -1.69
C SER A 78 0.83 7.39 -1.81
N THR A 79 0.08 8.40 -2.23
CA THR A 79 0.62 9.72 -2.59
C THR A 79 -0.13 10.87 -1.93
N SER A 80 0.59 11.93 -1.59
CA SER A 80 0.06 13.28 -1.35
C SER A 80 0.80 14.28 -2.25
N GLU A 81 0.44 15.56 -2.18
CA GLU A 81 1.11 16.63 -2.96
C GLU A 81 2.64 16.68 -2.75
N ILE A 82 3.10 16.33 -1.54
CA ILE A 82 4.51 16.45 -1.15
C ILE A 82 5.15 15.12 -0.74
N LYS A 83 4.47 13.99 -0.94
CA LYS A 83 4.94 12.68 -0.48
C LYS A 83 4.52 11.57 -1.43
N VAL A 84 5.45 10.67 -1.73
CA VAL A 84 5.15 9.36 -2.32
C VAL A 84 5.64 8.30 -1.34
N SER A 85 4.77 7.37 -0.99
CA SER A 85 5.07 6.21 -0.14
C SER A 85 4.91 4.94 -0.96
N THR A 86 5.89 4.05 -0.88
CA THR A 86 5.84 2.70 -1.43
C THR A 86 5.89 1.68 -0.31
N VAL A 87 5.14 0.59 -0.47
CA VAL A 87 5.28 -0.61 0.36
C VAL A 87 6.06 -1.65 -0.44
N VAL A 88 7.11 -2.19 0.16
CA VAL A 88 8.07 -3.16 -0.42
C VAL A 88 8.34 -4.28 0.59
N SER A 89 9.09 -5.33 0.22
CA SER A 89 9.53 -6.33 1.21
C SER A 89 10.46 -5.68 2.24
N GLU A 90 10.40 -6.12 3.49
CA GLU A 90 11.34 -5.68 4.53
C GLU A 90 12.80 -6.07 4.24
N ASN A 91 13.02 -7.10 3.42
CA ASN A 91 14.37 -7.59 3.09
C ASN A 91 14.98 -6.94 1.83
N ASP A 92 14.27 -6.01 1.19
CA ASP A 92 14.71 -5.25 0.01
C ASP A 92 15.42 -3.94 0.43
#